data_AF-A0A1H1WFA6-F1
#
_entry.id   AF-A0A1H1WFA6-F1
#
_cell.length_a   1.000
_cell.length_b   1.000
_cell.length_c   1.000
_cell.angle_alpha   90.00
_cell.angle_beta   90.00
_cell.angle_gamma   90.00
#
_symmetry.space_group_name_H-M   'P 1'
#
loop_
_entity.id
_entity.type
_entity.pdbx_description
1 polymer ?
#
loop_
_entity_poly.entity_id
_entity_poly.type
_entity_poly.pdbx_seq_one_letter_code
_entity_poly.pdbx_strand_id
1 'polypeptide(L)'
;MRLTVAGVRRRTYRADQRLSGRARPRRAASLVGMSIDVPYLSRPQGPLDELAQLRRTVGDAAVAGLGTHTPFALKHRRARHLVEQLGFRTIAWEESWGSGVVLDRYVRGDGSSARDAAGQARPALRVQAMLDLLRWMREFNRGRPGWDQVRFVGADVLEPRVLQHVELHQFVAHAARELLPRAHELLLRLALRGTPQEHAAWYRRLTEDERRPLVAAARELYDLVGDVAGRRTARRGRPVVDADDAVLHALALLGFHETGSGDLRDRYVAGIVASWQRRTGHRVVYSGTWVA
;
A
#
# COMPACT_ATOMS: atom_id res chain seq x y z
N MET A 1 -46.39 -2.61 -14.69
CA MET A 1 -46.91 -1.28 -14.30
C MET A 1 -45.99 -0.73 -13.21
N ARG A 2 -45.44 0.46 -13.46
CA ARG A 2 -44.57 1.38 -12.69
C ARG A 2 -44.30 1.13 -11.18
N LEU A 3 -43.00 1.28 -10.84
CA LEU A 3 -42.36 2.06 -9.74
C LEU A 3 -42.85 1.86 -8.29
N THR A 4 -41.96 1.71 -7.30
CA THR A 4 -41.24 2.84 -6.69
C THR A 4 -39.99 2.39 -5.92
N VAL A 5 -38.88 3.10 -6.11
CA VAL A 5 -37.62 2.99 -5.36
C VAL A 5 -37.60 4.11 -4.31
N ALA A 6 -37.27 3.78 -3.06
CA ALA A 6 -36.97 4.72 -1.98
C ALA A 6 -35.72 4.21 -1.25
N GLY A 7 -34.71 4.98 -0.87
CA GLY A 7 -34.37 6.38 -1.09
C GLY A 7 -32.94 6.56 -0.54
N VAL A 8 -32.03 7.08 -1.35
CA VAL A 8 -30.64 7.35 -0.94
C VAL A 8 -30.61 8.68 -0.20
N ARG A 9 -30.35 8.67 1.11
CA ARG A 9 -30.10 9.91 1.87
C ARG A 9 -28.73 10.46 1.54
N ARG A 10 -28.67 11.56 0.78
CA ARG A 10 -27.49 12.43 0.68
C ARG A 10 -27.36 13.23 1.99
N ARG A 11 -26.25 13.06 2.71
CA ARG A 11 -25.80 14.04 3.71
C ARG A 11 -24.78 14.95 3.04
N THR A 12 -25.12 16.22 2.86
CA THR A 12 -24.19 17.29 2.50
C THR A 12 -23.55 17.82 3.77
N TYR A 13 -22.22 17.67 3.91
CA TYR A 13 -21.48 18.33 4.98
C TYR A 13 -21.04 19.72 4.47
N ARG A 14 -21.51 20.77 5.15
CA ARG A 14 -21.09 22.15 4.93
C ARG A 14 -19.78 22.35 5.69
N ALA A 15 -18.66 22.50 4.97
CA ALA A 15 -17.39 22.86 5.58
C ALA A 15 -17.36 24.36 5.83
N ASP A 16 -17.27 24.74 7.11
CA ASP A 16 -17.10 26.12 7.53
C ASP A 16 -15.71 26.62 7.11
N GLN A 17 -15.69 27.77 6.44
CA GLN A 17 -14.49 28.38 5.90
C GLN A 17 -13.82 29.24 6.97
N ARG A 18 -12.56 28.94 7.28
CA ARG A 18 -11.52 29.91 7.65
C ARG A 18 -10.21 29.13 7.79
N LEU A 19 -9.30 29.28 6.84
CA LEU A 19 -7.84 29.27 7.03
C LEU A 19 -7.19 29.73 5.73
N SER A 20 -6.34 30.74 5.89
CA SER A 20 -5.75 31.63 4.91
C SER A 20 -4.59 31.00 4.12
N GLY A 21 -4.62 31.19 2.80
CA GLY A 21 -3.49 31.52 1.92
C GLY A 21 -2.20 30.69 1.97
N ARG A 22 -2.15 29.57 1.22
CA ARG A 22 -1.17 29.28 0.13
C ARG A 22 -1.38 27.84 -0.41
N ALA A 23 -1.30 27.73 -1.74
CA ALA A 23 -1.32 26.54 -2.60
C ALA A 23 -2.11 25.29 -2.14
N ARG A 24 -3.35 25.16 -2.62
CA ARG A 24 -4.14 23.91 -2.52
C ARG A 24 -3.53 22.82 -3.42
N PRO A 25 -3.36 21.57 -2.96
CA PRO A 25 -3.10 20.45 -3.86
C PRO A 25 -4.28 20.29 -4.82
N ARG A 26 -3.97 20.12 -6.11
CA ARG A 26 -4.95 19.89 -7.18
C ARG A 26 -5.80 18.66 -6.86
N ARG A 27 -7.11 18.80 -7.08
CA ARG A 27 -8.21 17.84 -6.80
C ARG A 27 -7.76 16.38 -6.87
N ALA A 28 -7.91 15.66 -5.76
CA ALA A 28 -7.89 14.21 -5.75
C ALA A 28 -8.94 13.69 -6.76
N ALA A 29 -8.50 12.90 -7.74
CA ALA A 29 -9.40 12.19 -8.62
C ALA A 29 -10.24 11.21 -7.76
N SER A 30 -11.56 11.30 -7.86
CA SER A 30 -12.46 10.33 -7.24
C SER A 30 -12.24 8.97 -7.90
N LEU A 31 -11.50 8.08 -7.25
CA LEU A 31 -11.48 6.67 -7.59
C LEU A 31 -12.85 6.09 -7.22
N VAL A 32 -13.67 5.77 -8.23
CA VAL A 32 -14.90 5.00 -8.03
C VAL A 32 -14.48 3.58 -7.65
N GLY A 33 -14.41 3.29 -6.35
CA GLY A 33 -14.14 1.97 -5.81
C GLY A 33 -15.44 1.21 -5.57
N MET A 34 -15.57 0.01 -6.12
CA MET A 34 -16.69 -0.88 -5.82
C MET A 34 -16.22 -1.91 -4.77
N SER A 35 -16.85 -1.91 -3.60
CA SER A 35 -16.76 -3.05 -2.68
C SER A 35 -17.65 -4.16 -3.21
N ILE A 36 -17.06 -5.32 -3.49
CA ILE A 36 -17.78 -6.47 -4.00
C ILE A 36 -17.75 -7.53 -2.93
N ASP A 37 -18.79 -7.55 -2.09
CA ASP A 37 -19.13 -8.77 -1.37
C ASP A 37 -19.73 -9.74 -2.38
N VAL A 38 -19.00 -10.83 -2.64
CA VAL A 38 -19.43 -11.89 -3.56
C VAL A 38 -20.00 -13.03 -2.71
N PRO A 39 -21.32 -13.14 -2.51
CA PRO A 39 -21.88 -14.08 -1.54
C PRO A 39 -21.82 -15.57 -1.93
N TYR A 40 -21.52 -15.94 -3.19
CA TYR A 40 -21.82 -17.30 -3.68
C TYR A 40 -20.65 -18.27 -3.97
N LEU A 41 -19.42 -17.99 -3.52
CA LEU A 41 -18.28 -18.91 -3.80
C LEU A 41 -17.60 -19.33 -2.51
N SER A 42 -18.15 -20.36 -1.86
CA SER A 42 -17.80 -20.76 -0.50
C SER A 42 -16.69 -21.82 -0.42
N ARG A 43 -16.24 -22.38 -1.55
CA ARG A 43 -15.21 -23.43 -1.57
C ARG A 43 -13.83 -22.88 -1.94
N PRO A 44 -12.80 -23.00 -1.09
CA PRO A 44 -11.48 -22.47 -1.41
C PRO A 44 -10.78 -23.12 -2.61
N GLN A 45 -11.15 -24.36 -2.97
CA GLN A 45 -10.51 -25.18 -4.02
C GLN A 45 -11.36 -25.37 -5.29
N GLY A 46 -12.43 -24.61 -5.48
CA GLY A 46 -13.27 -24.75 -6.67
C GLY A 46 -12.64 -24.16 -7.96
N PRO A 47 -13.06 -24.59 -9.15
CA PRO A 47 -12.52 -24.11 -10.42
C PRO A 47 -12.85 -22.62 -10.66
N LEU A 48 -12.00 -21.91 -11.41
CA LEU A 48 -12.07 -20.44 -11.53
C LEU A 48 -13.18 -19.95 -12.48
N ASP A 49 -13.75 -20.83 -13.31
CA ASP A 49 -14.86 -20.55 -14.23
C ASP A 49 -16.19 -20.28 -13.50
N GLU A 50 -16.41 -20.88 -12.33
CA GLU A 50 -17.54 -20.56 -11.44
C GLU A 50 -17.58 -19.07 -11.03
N LEU A 51 -16.45 -18.38 -11.11
CA LEU A 51 -16.33 -16.95 -10.80
C LEU A 51 -16.68 -16.05 -12.01
N ALA A 52 -17.10 -16.58 -13.15
CA ALA A 52 -17.44 -15.79 -14.34
C ALA A 52 -18.45 -14.67 -14.08
N GLN A 53 -19.35 -14.85 -13.09
CA GLN A 53 -20.28 -13.80 -12.68
C GLN A 53 -19.58 -12.56 -12.09
N LEU A 54 -18.38 -12.71 -11.50
CA LEU A 54 -17.56 -11.60 -11.02
C LEU A 54 -17.25 -10.60 -12.11
N ARG A 55 -17.09 -11.05 -13.36
CA ARG A 55 -16.82 -10.15 -14.48
C ARG A 55 -17.89 -9.08 -14.62
N ARG A 56 -19.17 -9.44 -14.44
CA ARG A 56 -20.30 -8.50 -14.51
C ARG A 56 -20.32 -7.54 -13.33
N THR A 57 -19.97 -8.01 -12.14
CA THR A 57 -19.98 -7.18 -10.93
C THR A 57 -18.77 -6.25 -10.83
N VAL A 58 -17.59 -6.71 -11.25
CA VAL A 58 -16.34 -5.94 -11.21
C VAL A 58 -16.28 -4.92 -12.33
N GLY A 59 -16.79 -5.25 -13.52
CA GLY A 59 -16.76 -4.38 -14.69
C GLY A 59 -15.37 -3.78 -14.93
N ASP A 60 -15.32 -2.46 -15.12
CA ASP A 60 -14.09 -1.68 -15.35
C ASP A 60 -13.49 -1.09 -14.07
N ALA A 61 -13.85 -1.61 -12.89
CA ALA A 61 -13.34 -1.09 -11.63
C ALA A 61 -11.80 -1.10 -11.58
N ALA A 62 -11.21 0.04 -11.23
CA ALA A 62 -9.77 0.20 -11.04
C ALA A 62 -9.28 -0.51 -9.78
N VAL A 63 -10.14 -0.65 -8.77
CA VAL A 63 -9.84 -1.33 -7.51
C VAL A 63 -11.04 -2.19 -7.11
N ALA A 64 -10.77 -3.45 -6.76
CA ALA A 64 -11.77 -4.41 -6.29
C ALA A 64 -11.33 -4.98 -4.94
N GLY A 65 -12.15 -4.84 -3.90
CA GLY A 65 -11.80 -5.34 -2.57
C GLY A 65 -12.45 -6.68 -2.23
N LEU A 66 -11.76 -7.43 -1.38
CA LEU A 66 -12.11 -8.81 -1.05
C LEU A 66 -12.84 -8.98 0.29
N GLY A 67 -13.14 -7.90 1.00
CA GLY A 67 -13.83 -7.91 2.30
C GLY A 67 -12.95 -8.40 3.45
N THR A 68 -13.18 -7.87 4.65
CA THR A 68 -12.33 -8.13 5.83
C THR A 68 -12.54 -9.52 6.40
N HIS A 69 -13.80 -9.98 6.47
CA HIS A 69 -14.19 -11.26 7.07
C HIS A 69 -14.06 -12.47 6.12
N THR A 70 -13.65 -12.24 4.87
CA THR A 70 -13.42 -13.34 3.92
C THR A 70 -12.21 -14.18 4.35
N PRO A 71 -12.34 -15.51 4.48
CA PRO A 71 -11.23 -16.39 4.80
C PRO A 71 -10.07 -16.25 3.81
N PHE A 72 -8.82 -16.34 4.27
CA PHE A 72 -7.62 -16.17 3.43
C PHE A 72 -7.61 -17.04 2.18
N ALA A 73 -8.01 -18.31 2.30
CA ALA A 73 -8.03 -19.23 1.17
C ALA A 73 -9.03 -18.79 0.08
N LEU A 74 -10.16 -18.19 0.48
CA LEU A 74 -11.13 -17.62 -0.45
C LEU A 74 -10.65 -16.29 -1.04
N LYS A 75 -9.98 -15.44 -0.24
CA LYS A 75 -9.30 -14.23 -0.75
C LYS A 75 -8.28 -14.59 -1.83
N HIS A 76 -7.47 -15.63 -1.60
CA HIS A 76 -6.51 -16.15 -2.57
C HIS A 76 -7.22 -16.59 -3.87
N ARG A 77 -8.24 -17.46 -3.79
CA ARG A 77 -8.99 -17.92 -4.98
C ARG A 77 -9.55 -16.74 -5.80
N ARG A 78 -10.15 -15.74 -5.15
CA ARG A 78 -10.70 -14.55 -5.82
C ARG A 78 -9.61 -13.68 -6.45
N ALA A 79 -8.51 -13.47 -5.76
CA ALA A 79 -7.38 -12.70 -6.28
C ALA A 79 -6.80 -13.36 -7.54
N ARG A 80 -6.64 -14.69 -7.54
CA ARG A 80 -6.20 -15.44 -8.72
C ARG A 80 -7.12 -15.24 -9.91
N HIS A 81 -8.42 -15.38 -9.72
CA HIS A 81 -9.39 -15.15 -10.81
C HIS A 81 -9.31 -13.72 -11.36
N LEU A 82 -9.24 -12.71 -10.48
CA LEU A 82 -9.13 -11.31 -10.91
C LEU A 82 -7.87 -11.07 -11.73
N VAL A 83 -6.73 -11.67 -11.35
CA VAL A 83 -5.47 -11.55 -12.07
C VAL A 83 -5.48 -12.31 -13.39
N GLU A 84 -5.84 -13.59 -13.35
CA GLU A 84 -5.77 -14.49 -14.51
C GLU A 84 -6.84 -14.17 -15.57
N GLN A 85 -8.05 -13.78 -15.15
CA GLN A 85 -9.20 -13.62 -16.06
C GLN A 85 -9.62 -12.17 -16.30
N LEU A 86 -9.32 -11.25 -15.39
CA LEU A 86 -9.82 -9.87 -15.42
C LEU A 86 -8.71 -8.80 -15.49
N GLY A 87 -7.47 -9.22 -15.72
CA GLY A 87 -6.36 -8.30 -16.01
C GLY A 87 -5.89 -7.48 -14.81
N PHE A 88 -6.19 -7.90 -13.58
CA PHE A 88 -5.60 -7.28 -12.39
C PHE A 88 -4.11 -7.59 -12.31
N ARG A 89 -3.29 -6.61 -11.93
CA ARG A 89 -1.82 -6.75 -11.87
C ARG A 89 -1.22 -6.29 -10.54
N THR A 90 -2.08 -5.97 -9.57
CA THR A 90 -1.64 -5.71 -8.19
C THR A 90 -2.55 -6.39 -7.19
N ILE A 91 -1.94 -7.05 -6.21
CA ILE A 91 -2.61 -7.53 -5.01
C ILE A 91 -2.08 -6.70 -3.84
N ALA A 92 -2.91 -5.78 -3.37
CA ALA A 92 -2.67 -4.95 -2.22
C ALA A 92 -3.29 -5.60 -0.98
N TRP A 93 -2.55 -5.63 0.12
CA TRP A 93 -2.97 -6.25 1.39
C TRP A 93 -2.87 -5.25 2.53
N GLU A 94 -3.66 -5.41 3.59
CA GLU A 94 -3.44 -4.78 4.90
C GLU A 94 -2.16 -5.32 5.57
N GLU A 95 -1.04 -5.00 4.94
CA GLU A 95 0.32 -5.28 5.34
C GLU A 95 1.06 -3.95 5.28
N SER A 96 2.04 -3.74 6.17
CA SER A 96 2.84 -2.53 6.15
C SER A 96 3.58 -2.39 4.82
N TRP A 97 3.68 -1.16 4.32
CA TRP A 97 4.41 -0.85 3.09
C TRP A 97 5.80 -1.50 3.04
N GLY A 98 6.59 -1.33 4.12
CA GLY A 98 7.97 -1.84 4.18
C GLY A 98 8.08 -3.36 4.06
N SER A 99 7.22 -4.13 4.75
CA SER A 99 7.16 -5.60 4.60
C SER A 99 6.63 -5.98 3.21
N GLY A 100 5.63 -5.25 2.70
CA GLY A 100 5.11 -5.43 1.35
C GLY A 100 6.17 -5.31 0.25
N VAL A 101 7.12 -4.37 0.38
CA VAL A 101 8.25 -4.25 -0.56
C VAL A 101 9.13 -5.51 -0.55
N VAL A 102 9.38 -6.12 0.61
CA VAL A 102 10.14 -7.37 0.69
C VAL A 102 9.38 -8.53 0.04
N LEU A 103 8.07 -8.62 0.29
CA LEU A 103 7.22 -9.64 -0.33
C LEU A 103 7.17 -9.49 -1.86
N ASP A 104 7.09 -8.26 -2.34
CA ASP A 104 7.06 -7.95 -3.77
C ASP A 104 8.40 -8.27 -4.47
N ARG A 105 9.54 -8.07 -3.80
CA ARG A 105 10.86 -8.48 -4.31
C ARG A 105 10.95 -9.99 -4.51
N TYR A 106 10.45 -10.77 -3.54
CA TYR A 106 10.32 -12.22 -3.71
C TYR A 106 9.44 -12.57 -4.91
N VAL A 107 8.27 -11.93 -5.04
CA VAL A 107 7.32 -12.14 -6.15
C VAL A 107 7.94 -11.82 -7.52
N ARG A 108 8.83 -10.82 -7.58
CA ARG A 108 9.60 -10.46 -8.79
C ARG A 108 10.80 -11.37 -9.06
N GLY A 109 11.17 -12.24 -8.13
CA GLY A 109 12.29 -13.16 -8.28
C GLY A 109 13.64 -12.59 -7.87
N ASP A 110 13.74 -11.95 -6.70
CA ASP A 110 15.01 -11.51 -6.11
C ASP A 110 15.95 -12.64 -5.64
N GLY A 111 15.54 -13.90 -5.81
CA GLY A 111 16.32 -15.09 -5.42
C GLY A 111 16.03 -15.62 -4.01
N SER A 112 15.32 -14.88 -3.16
CA SER A 112 14.95 -15.33 -1.80
C SER A 112 14.00 -16.53 -1.80
N SER A 113 13.95 -17.28 -0.70
CA SER A 113 13.00 -18.37 -0.54
C SER A 113 11.60 -17.84 -0.16
N ALA A 114 10.57 -18.61 -0.50
CA ALA A 114 9.18 -18.26 -0.15
C ALA A 114 8.98 -18.17 1.37
N ARG A 115 9.69 -19.02 2.13
CA ARG A 115 9.60 -19.07 3.59
C ARG A 115 10.24 -17.84 4.21
N ASP A 116 11.39 -17.40 3.69
CA ASP A 116 12.07 -16.20 4.19
C ASP A 116 11.20 -14.96 3.93
N ALA A 117 10.68 -14.83 2.71
CA ALA A 117 9.79 -13.74 2.34
C ALA A 117 8.53 -13.73 3.24
N ALA A 118 7.81 -14.85 3.34
CA ALA A 118 6.63 -14.97 4.20
C ALA A 118 6.95 -14.70 5.69
N GLY A 119 8.16 -15.04 6.15
CA GLY A 119 8.65 -14.72 7.50
C GLY A 119 8.80 -13.22 7.76
N GLN A 120 8.97 -12.41 6.71
CA GLN A 120 9.05 -10.95 6.84
C GLN A 120 7.68 -10.29 6.95
N ALA A 121 6.59 -10.97 6.59
CA ALA A 121 5.22 -10.49 6.82
C ALA A 121 4.95 -10.28 8.32
N ARG A 122 3.94 -9.48 8.64
CA ARG A 122 3.46 -9.33 10.02
C ARG A 122 3.00 -10.67 10.58
N PRO A 123 3.12 -10.92 11.89
CA PRO A 123 2.77 -12.20 12.51
C PRO A 123 1.39 -12.74 12.09
N ALA A 124 0.37 -11.88 12.01
CA ALA A 124 -0.98 -12.26 11.60
C ALA A 124 -1.10 -12.79 10.16
N LEU A 125 -0.13 -12.49 9.30
CA LEU A 125 -0.06 -12.92 7.91
C LEU A 125 0.96 -14.05 7.68
N ARG A 126 1.67 -14.53 8.72
CA ARG A 126 2.61 -15.67 8.64
C ARG A 126 1.87 -17.01 8.66
N VAL A 127 0.95 -17.18 7.73
CA VAL A 127 0.10 -18.36 7.59
C VAL A 127 0.34 -19.05 6.25
N GLN A 128 0.01 -20.34 6.17
CA GLN A 128 0.19 -21.13 4.95
C GLN A 128 -0.49 -20.47 3.72
N ALA A 129 -1.67 -19.87 3.90
CA ALA A 129 -2.37 -19.21 2.81
C ALA A 129 -1.61 -18.01 2.21
N MET A 130 -0.82 -17.26 3.01
CA MET A 130 0.03 -16.18 2.49
C MET A 130 1.24 -16.75 1.75
N LEU A 131 1.85 -17.81 2.29
CA LEU A 131 2.93 -18.53 1.61
C LEU A 131 2.49 -19.06 0.23
N ASP A 132 1.29 -19.65 0.17
CA ASP A 132 0.71 -20.18 -1.07
C ASP A 132 0.41 -19.05 -2.07
N LEU A 133 -0.12 -17.91 -1.61
CA LEU A 133 -0.34 -16.74 -2.43
C LEU A 133 0.97 -16.23 -3.05
N LEU A 134 2.01 -16.03 -2.23
CA LEU A 134 3.31 -15.53 -2.69
C LEU A 134 3.94 -16.49 -3.72
N ARG A 135 3.88 -17.80 -3.46
CA ARG A 135 4.37 -18.82 -4.40
C ARG A 135 3.64 -18.76 -5.73
N TRP A 136 2.31 -18.69 -5.70
CA TRP A 136 1.52 -18.55 -6.93
C TRP A 136 1.84 -17.25 -7.67
N MET A 137 2.02 -16.12 -6.98
CA MET A 137 2.38 -14.85 -7.63
C MET A 137 3.75 -14.95 -8.32
N ARG A 138 4.75 -15.55 -7.67
CA ARG A 138 6.08 -15.76 -8.26
C ARG A 138 6.03 -16.73 -9.44
N GLU A 139 5.23 -17.79 -9.35
CA GLU A 139 4.97 -18.72 -10.44
C GLU A 139 4.32 -18.00 -11.63
N PHE A 140 3.26 -17.23 -11.37
CA PHE A 140 2.56 -16.45 -12.38
C PHE A 140 3.52 -15.51 -13.12
N ASN A 141 4.44 -14.87 -12.41
CA ASN A 141 5.41 -13.94 -13.01
C ASN A 141 6.51 -14.61 -13.85
N ARG A 142 6.74 -15.92 -13.72
CA ARG A 142 7.84 -16.59 -14.40
C ARG A 142 7.69 -16.50 -15.91
N GLY A 143 8.72 -15.98 -16.58
CA GLY A 143 8.74 -15.81 -18.04
C GLY A 143 7.83 -14.68 -18.57
N ARG A 144 7.09 -13.98 -17.70
CA ARG A 144 6.25 -12.84 -18.12
C ARG A 144 7.06 -11.55 -18.20
N PRO A 145 6.79 -10.68 -19.20
CA PRO A 145 7.38 -9.35 -19.26
C PRO A 145 6.89 -8.50 -18.09
N GLY A 146 7.70 -7.52 -17.67
CA GLY A 146 7.43 -6.74 -16.45
C GLY A 146 6.07 -6.03 -16.39
N TRP A 147 5.49 -5.65 -17.53
CA TRP A 147 4.16 -5.04 -17.61
C TRP A 147 3.01 -6.04 -17.38
N ASP A 148 3.28 -7.35 -17.53
CA ASP A 148 2.31 -8.43 -17.31
C ASP A 148 2.53 -9.14 -15.97
N GLN A 149 3.53 -8.73 -15.19
CA GLN A 149 3.80 -9.31 -13.88
C GLN A 149 2.83 -8.77 -12.83
N VAL A 150 2.34 -9.67 -11.96
CA VAL A 150 1.59 -9.29 -10.77
C VAL A 150 2.54 -8.74 -9.70
N ARG A 151 2.09 -7.68 -9.00
CA ARG A 151 2.81 -7.02 -7.91
C ARG A 151 2.12 -7.22 -6.57
N PHE A 152 2.90 -7.39 -5.52
CA PHE A 152 2.41 -7.36 -4.15
C PHE A 152 2.58 -5.95 -3.58
N VAL A 153 1.59 -5.44 -2.87
CA VAL A 153 1.68 -4.13 -2.20
C VAL A 153 1.22 -4.28 -0.75
N GLY A 154 2.09 -3.91 0.18
CA GLY A 154 1.67 -3.60 1.54
C GLY A 154 1.01 -2.22 1.52
N ALA A 155 -0.31 -2.17 1.68
CA ALA A 155 -1.07 -0.93 1.51
C ALA A 155 -1.17 -0.10 2.80
N ASP A 156 -0.54 -0.54 3.88
CA ASP A 156 -0.79 -0.04 5.22
C ASP A 156 0.44 0.60 5.87
N VAL A 157 0.19 1.28 7.00
CA VAL A 157 1.19 2.09 7.72
C VAL A 157 1.34 1.62 9.17
N LEU A 158 1.27 0.30 9.39
CA LEU A 158 1.16 -0.30 10.72
C LEU A 158 2.47 -0.40 11.49
N GLU A 159 3.58 -0.62 10.79
CA GLU A 159 4.92 -0.71 11.37
C GLU A 159 5.98 -0.27 10.35
N PRO A 160 6.96 0.54 10.76
CA PRO A 160 8.09 0.91 9.91
C PRO A 160 9.06 -0.26 9.76
N ARG A 161 9.90 -0.22 8.73
CA ARG A 161 10.99 -1.17 8.51
C ARG A 161 12.33 -0.45 8.32
N VAL A 162 13.42 -1.10 8.74
CA VAL A 162 14.80 -0.64 8.49
C VAL A 162 15.04 -0.44 6.99
N LEU A 163 14.44 -1.27 6.15
CA LEU A 163 14.52 -1.14 4.69
C LEU A 163 14.18 0.27 4.19
N GLN A 164 13.10 0.86 4.72
CA GLN A 164 12.67 2.21 4.34
C GLN A 164 13.75 3.23 4.66
N HIS A 165 14.44 3.09 5.80
CA HIS A 165 15.49 4.02 6.20
C HIS A 165 16.71 3.90 5.30
N VAL A 166 17.14 2.68 5.01
CA VAL A 166 18.27 2.40 4.11
C VAL A 166 18.01 2.94 2.71
N GLU A 167 16.82 2.70 2.16
CA GLU A 167 16.49 3.06 0.79
C GLU A 167 16.25 4.56 0.63
N LEU A 168 15.63 5.21 1.62
CA LEU A 168 15.53 6.67 1.63
C LEU A 168 16.91 7.33 1.70
N HIS A 169 17.81 6.81 2.54
CA HIS A 169 19.18 7.30 2.62
C HIS A 169 19.91 7.14 1.28
N GLN A 170 19.83 5.97 0.65
CA GLN A 170 20.44 5.70 -0.66
C GLN A 170 19.86 6.59 -1.76
N PHE A 171 18.53 6.77 -1.77
CA PHE A 171 17.83 7.62 -2.73
C PHE A 171 18.34 9.06 -2.64
N VAL A 172 18.34 9.66 -1.45
CA VAL A 172 18.82 11.05 -1.27
C VAL A 172 20.30 11.16 -1.58
N ALA A 173 21.13 10.20 -1.16
CA ALA A 173 22.57 10.21 -1.45
C ALA A 173 22.86 10.25 -2.96
N HIS A 174 22.06 9.54 -3.75
CA HIS A 174 22.19 9.50 -5.21
C HIS A 174 21.57 10.73 -5.89
N ALA A 175 20.36 11.11 -5.49
CA ALA A 175 19.56 12.14 -6.15
C ALA A 175 19.94 13.57 -5.76
N ALA A 176 20.26 13.81 -4.48
CA ALA A 176 20.53 15.14 -3.92
C ALA A 176 21.50 15.02 -2.72
N ARG A 177 22.77 14.71 -3.01
CA ARG A 177 23.81 14.47 -2.00
C ARG A 177 23.97 15.63 -1.01
N GLU A 178 23.71 16.85 -1.45
CA GLU A 178 23.72 18.06 -0.62
C GLU A 178 22.64 18.06 0.48
N LEU A 179 21.54 17.33 0.28
CA LEU A 179 20.47 17.17 1.27
C LEU A 179 20.66 15.93 2.16
N LEU A 180 21.64 15.08 1.86
CA LEU A 180 21.89 13.85 2.60
C LEU A 180 22.14 14.08 4.10
N PRO A 181 22.91 15.09 4.55
CA PRO A 181 23.11 15.31 5.98
C PRO A 181 21.79 15.52 6.73
N ARG A 182 20.87 16.31 6.15
CA ARG A 182 19.56 16.56 6.75
C ARG A 182 18.68 15.32 6.74
N ALA A 183 18.62 14.61 5.61
CA ALA A 183 17.88 13.36 5.53
C ALA A 183 18.41 12.31 6.53
N HIS A 184 19.72 12.22 6.71
CA HIS A 184 20.37 11.32 7.67
C HIS A 184 19.96 11.64 9.11
N GLU A 185 19.97 12.92 9.51
CA GLU A 185 19.53 13.35 10.85
C GLU A 185 18.06 12.98 11.12
N LEU A 186 17.17 13.23 10.15
CA LEU A 186 15.75 12.86 10.25
C LEU A 186 15.59 11.34 10.38
N LEU A 187 16.31 10.56 9.57
CA LEU A 187 16.27 9.09 9.63
C LEU A 187 16.82 8.54 10.96
N LEU A 188 17.86 9.15 11.53
CA LEU A 188 18.35 8.78 12.87
C LEU A 188 17.30 9.05 13.96
N ARG A 189 16.58 10.17 13.86
CA ARG A 189 15.51 10.51 14.81
C ARG A 189 14.34 9.54 14.74
N LEU A 190 14.06 9.00 13.55
CA LEU A 190 13.00 8.03 13.28
C LEU A 190 13.46 6.57 13.41
N ALA A 191 14.71 6.34 13.82
CA ALA A 191 15.29 5.01 13.89
C ALA A 191 14.47 4.03 14.75
N LEU A 192 14.41 2.78 14.28
CA LEU A 192 13.67 1.72 14.94
C LEU A 192 14.29 1.37 16.30
N ARG A 193 13.44 0.94 17.23
CA ARG A 193 13.82 0.43 18.56
C ARG A 193 13.49 -1.06 18.59
N GLY A 194 14.51 -1.90 18.46
CA GLY A 194 14.33 -3.35 18.35
C GLY A 194 13.63 -3.76 17.06
N THR A 195 12.75 -4.76 17.15
CA THR A 195 11.92 -5.24 16.06
C THR A 195 10.85 -4.21 15.63
N PRO A 196 10.29 -4.32 14.42
CA PRO A 196 9.17 -3.48 13.99
C PRO A 196 7.98 -3.50 14.97
N GLN A 197 7.70 -4.65 15.59
CA GLN A 197 6.62 -4.83 16.54
C GLN A 197 6.91 -4.13 17.87
N GLU A 198 8.15 -4.24 18.37
CA GLU A 198 8.59 -3.54 19.58
C GLU A 198 8.56 -2.03 19.37
N HIS A 199 9.03 -1.53 18.22
CA HIS A 199 8.95 -0.12 17.89
C HIS A 199 7.49 0.36 17.80
N ALA A 200 6.61 -0.38 17.14
CA ALA A 200 5.18 -0.06 17.07
C ALA A 200 4.48 -0.11 18.45
N ALA A 201 4.88 -1.02 19.33
CA ALA A 201 4.38 -1.09 20.70
C ALA A 201 4.87 0.09 21.54
N TRP A 202 6.15 0.45 21.42
CA TRP A 202 6.74 1.61 22.07
C TRP A 202 6.05 2.92 21.63
N TYR A 203 5.92 3.14 20.32
CA TYR A 203 5.34 4.37 19.78
C TYR A 203 3.91 4.60 20.27
N ARG A 204 3.10 3.52 20.35
CA ARG A 204 1.73 3.56 20.86
C ARG A 204 1.62 3.94 22.34
N ARG A 205 2.69 3.80 23.12
CA ARG A 205 2.72 4.18 24.54
C ARG A 205 3.10 5.64 24.77
N LEU A 206 3.65 6.32 23.76
CA LEU A 206 4.01 7.73 23.85
C LEU A 206 2.75 8.60 23.96
N THR A 207 2.88 9.67 24.75
CA THR A 207 1.96 10.81 24.76
C THR A 207 2.02 11.59 23.45
N GLU A 208 1.02 12.44 23.22
CA GLU A 208 0.98 13.27 22.02
C GLU A 208 2.15 14.27 21.95
N ASP A 209 2.57 14.83 23.08
CA ASP A 209 3.73 15.73 23.16
C ASP A 209 5.05 15.00 22.82
N GLU A 210 5.20 13.75 23.26
CA GLU A 210 6.36 12.90 22.90
C GLU A 210 6.34 12.49 21.43
N ARG A 211 5.15 12.30 20.83
CA ARG A 211 5.00 11.97 19.40
C ARG A 211 5.23 13.16 18.49
N ARG A 212 4.83 14.37 18.90
CA ARG A 212 4.93 15.61 18.11
C ARG A 212 6.29 15.80 17.42
N PRO A 213 7.45 15.68 18.09
CA PRO A 213 8.75 15.79 17.42
C PRO A 213 9.03 14.71 16.38
N LEU A 214 8.51 13.50 16.56
CA LEU A 214 8.68 12.38 15.63
C LEU A 214 7.79 12.57 14.39
N VAL A 215 6.54 13.02 14.60
CA VAL A 215 5.63 13.39 13.52
C VAL A 215 6.23 14.53 12.67
N ALA A 216 6.77 15.56 13.32
CA ALA A 216 7.42 16.67 12.62
C ALA A 216 8.60 16.20 11.77
N ALA A 217 9.45 15.32 12.32
CA ALA A 217 10.58 14.76 11.58
C ALA A 217 10.14 13.87 10.40
N ALA A 218 9.11 13.04 10.58
CA ALA A 218 8.57 12.20 9.52
C ALA A 218 7.95 13.04 8.39
N ARG A 219 7.29 14.16 8.74
CA ARG A 219 6.69 15.06 7.77
C ARG A 219 7.74 15.81 6.97
N GLU A 220 8.76 16.34 7.65
CA GLU A 220 9.89 16.98 6.98
C GLU A 220 10.64 16.01 6.07
N LEU A 221 10.83 14.75 6.49
CA LEU A 221 11.45 13.74 5.65
C LEU A 221 10.60 13.45 4.39
N TYR A 222 9.28 13.38 4.54
CA TYR A 222 8.36 13.21 3.42
C TYR A 222 8.44 14.38 2.42
N ASP A 223 8.41 15.61 2.91
CA ASP A 223 8.51 16.81 2.07
C ASP A 223 9.88 16.88 1.35
N LEU A 224 10.97 16.61 2.07
CA LEU A 224 12.33 16.57 1.50
C LEU A 224 12.42 15.52 0.38
N VAL A 225 11.93 14.30 0.61
CA VAL A 225 11.96 13.23 -0.39
C VAL A 225 11.08 13.57 -1.60
N GLY A 226 9.92 14.18 -1.36
CA GLY A 226 9.03 14.66 -2.42
C GLY A 226 9.69 15.73 -3.30
N ASP A 227 10.38 16.69 -2.69
CA ASP A 227 11.14 17.72 -3.41
C ASP A 227 12.28 17.11 -4.23
N VAL A 228 13.03 16.16 -3.64
CA VAL A 228 14.11 15.45 -4.34
C VAL A 228 13.58 14.65 -5.52
N ALA A 229 12.47 13.94 -5.35
CA ALA A 229 11.81 13.19 -6.44
C ALA A 229 11.28 14.11 -7.55
N GLY A 230 10.74 15.28 -7.19
CA GLY A 230 10.19 16.27 -8.13
C GLY A 230 11.25 17.00 -8.96
N ARG A 231 12.47 17.17 -8.42
CA ARG A 231 13.64 17.69 -9.14
C ARG A 231 14.15 16.63 -10.12
N ARG A 232 13.40 16.40 -11.22
CA ARG A 232 13.69 15.43 -12.31
C ARG A 232 15.17 15.07 -12.37
N THR A 233 15.53 13.94 -11.76
CA THR A 233 16.91 13.51 -11.59
C THR A 233 17.46 13.03 -12.91
N ALA A 234 17.95 13.97 -13.73
CA ALA A 234 18.72 13.68 -14.94
C ALA A 234 20.16 13.27 -14.58
N ARG A 235 20.36 12.42 -13.56
CA ARG A 235 21.66 11.79 -13.31
C ARG A 235 21.77 10.52 -14.16
N ARG A 236 22.90 10.37 -14.84
CA ARG A 236 23.22 9.17 -15.63
C ARG A 236 23.31 7.95 -14.71
N GLY A 237 22.53 6.91 -15.02
CA GLY A 237 22.48 5.66 -14.28
C GLY A 237 21.05 5.34 -13.84
N ARG A 238 20.70 4.05 -13.78
CA ARG A 238 19.41 3.63 -13.24
C ARG A 238 19.49 3.73 -11.70
N PRO A 239 18.65 4.54 -11.04
CA PRO A 239 18.73 4.70 -9.59
C PRO A 239 18.45 3.35 -8.91
N VAL A 240 19.14 3.11 -7.78
CA VAL A 240 18.97 1.88 -6.98
C VAL A 240 17.56 1.80 -6.40
N VAL A 241 16.98 2.96 -6.07
CA VAL A 241 15.62 3.12 -5.53
C VAL A 241 14.86 4.05 -6.47
N ASP A 242 13.71 3.61 -6.96
CA ASP A 242 12.84 4.41 -7.81
C ASP A 242 12.26 5.61 -7.02
N ALA A 243 12.10 6.77 -7.66
CA ALA A 243 11.63 7.97 -7.00
C ALA A 243 10.21 7.79 -6.42
N ASP A 244 9.32 7.06 -7.11
CA ASP A 244 7.98 6.80 -6.60
C ASP A 244 8.02 5.82 -5.42
N ASP A 245 8.94 4.84 -5.42
CA ASP A 245 9.15 3.95 -4.28
C ASP A 245 9.66 4.74 -3.07
N ALA A 246 10.62 5.65 -3.26
CA ALA A 246 11.12 6.53 -2.20
C ALA A 246 10.01 7.40 -1.60
N VAL A 247 9.17 8.02 -2.43
CA VAL A 247 8.02 8.81 -1.97
C VAL A 247 7.04 7.94 -1.16
N LEU A 248 6.75 6.71 -1.60
CA LEU A 248 5.88 5.80 -0.84
C LEU A 248 6.53 5.28 0.44
N HIS A 249 7.85 5.08 0.47
CA HIS A 249 8.57 4.78 1.71
C HIS A 249 8.42 5.88 2.75
N ALA A 250 8.62 7.14 2.35
CA ALA A 250 8.48 8.29 3.24
C ALA A 250 7.01 8.52 3.64
N LEU A 251 6.06 8.36 2.72
CA LEU A 251 4.62 8.46 3.00
C LEU A 251 4.19 7.43 4.05
N ALA A 252 4.66 6.19 3.95
CA ALA A 252 4.32 5.15 4.90
C ALA A 252 4.94 5.39 6.28
N LEU A 253 6.16 5.93 6.35
CA LEU A 253 6.76 6.37 7.62
C LEU A 253 5.93 7.51 8.23
N LEU A 254 5.55 8.52 7.44
CA LEU A 254 4.70 9.62 7.90
C LEU A 254 3.36 9.10 8.42
N GLY A 255 2.70 8.23 7.66
CA GLY A 255 1.43 7.63 8.05
C GLY A 255 1.52 6.84 9.36
N PHE A 256 2.58 6.07 9.58
CA PHE A 256 2.76 5.38 10.86
C PHE A 256 2.83 6.37 12.03
N HIS A 257 3.59 7.46 11.88
CA HIS A 257 3.76 8.44 12.95
C HIS A 257 2.50 9.28 13.19
N GLU A 258 1.80 9.71 12.14
CA GLU A 258 0.60 10.54 12.30
C GLU A 258 -0.62 9.79 12.80
N THR A 259 -0.72 8.49 12.51
CA THR A 259 -1.95 7.76 12.77
C THR A 259 -2.07 7.37 14.23
N GLY A 260 -0.98 6.89 14.87
CA GLY A 260 -0.94 6.48 16.28
C GLY A 260 -1.88 5.31 16.62
N SER A 261 -3.19 5.54 16.47
CA SER A 261 -4.32 4.60 16.36
C SER A 261 -5.60 5.41 16.04
N GLY A 262 -6.12 5.41 14.79
CA GLY A 262 -7.37 6.12 14.45
C GLY A 262 -7.64 6.37 12.95
N ASP A 263 -8.69 7.16 12.68
CA ASP A 263 -9.31 7.48 11.36
C ASP A 263 -8.35 7.98 10.26
N LEU A 264 -7.14 8.42 10.62
CA LEU A 264 -6.14 8.86 9.64
C LEU A 264 -5.50 7.69 8.89
N ARG A 265 -5.44 6.48 9.48
CA ARG A 265 -4.79 5.31 8.86
C ARG A 265 -5.38 5.03 7.49
N ASP A 266 -6.69 5.03 7.46
CA ASP A 266 -7.49 4.71 6.29
C ASP A 266 -7.22 5.70 5.13
N ARG A 267 -6.93 6.98 5.44
CA ARG A 267 -6.51 7.97 4.44
C ARG A 267 -5.13 7.66 3.86
N TYR A 268 -4.19 7.20 4.68
CA TYR A 268 -2.87 6.78 4.22
C TYR A 268 -2.95 5.51 3.35
N VAL A 269 -3.76 4.55 3.75
CA VAL A 269 -4.04 3.33 2.97
C VAL A 269 -4.59 3.70 1.59
N ALA A 270 -5.65 4.53 1.55
CA ALA A 270 -6.22 5.02 0.30
C ALA A 270 -5.18 5.81 -0.53
N GLY A 271 -4.35 6.63 0.12
CA GLY A 271 -3.27 7.38 -0.51
C GLY A 271 -2.21 6.50 -1.17
N ILE A 272 -1.79 5.43 -0.51
CA ILE A 272 -0.83 4.44 -1.05
C ILE A 272 -1.43 3.73 -2.25
N VAL A 273 -2.65 3.18 -2.12
CA VAL A 273 -3.33 2.45 -3.22
C VAL A 273 -3.55 3.37 -4.42
N ALA A 274 -4.01 4.61 -4.19
CA ALA A 274 -4.28 5.56 -5.26
C ALA A 274 -2.98 6.01 -5.96
N SER A 275 -1.89 6.23 -5.21
CA SER A 275 -0.59 6.59 -5.78
C SER A 275 0.00 5.44 -6.59
N TRP A 276 -0.12 4.21 -6.08
CA TRP A 276 0.28 3.01 -6.80
C TRP A 276 -0.51 2.81 -8.09
N GLN A 277 -1.83 2.98 -8.05
CA GLN A 277 -2.68 2.85 -9.23
C GLN A 277 -2.34 3.93 -10.28
N ARG A 278 -2.13 5.18 -9.86
CA ARG A 278 -1.75 6.26 -10.79
C ARG A 278 -0.40 6.02 -11.47
N ARG A 279 0.59 5.51 -10.75
CA ARG A 279 1.94 5.30 -11.30
C ARG A 279 2.02 4.07 -12.22
N THR A 280 1.25 3.01 -11.92
CA THR A 280 1.34 1.73 -12.63
C THR A 280 0.25 1.53 -13.68
N GLY A 281 -0.89 2.21 -13.53
CA GLY A 281 -2.10 1.92 -14.30
C GLY A 281 -2.73 0.55 -13.96
N HIS A 282 -2.20 -0.18 -12.99
CA HIS A 282 -2.69 -1.51 -12.64
C HIS A 282 -4.10 -1.43 -12.07
N ARG A 283 -4.93 -2.42 -12.43
CA ARG A 283 -6.12 -2.73 -11.62
C ARG A 283 -5.68 -3.45 -10.35
N VAL A 284 -6.20 -3.02 -9.21
CA VAL A 284 -5.75 -3.44 -7.87
C VAL A 284 -6.80 -4.31 -7.18
N VAL A 285 -6.41 -5.51 -6.78
CA VAL A 285 -7.17 -6.31 -5.82
C VAL A 285 -6.76 -5.86 -4.42
N TYR A 286 -7.70 -5.46 -3.58
CA TYR A 286 -7.42 -4.98 -2.22
C TYR A 286 -7.98 -5.94 -1.15
N SER A 287 -7.11 -6.43 -0.28
CA SER A 287 -7.48 -7.29 0.85
C SER A 287 -7.40 -6.51 2.15
N GLY A 288 -8.54 -5.99 2.59
CA GLY A 288 -8.70 -5.20 3.81
C GLY A 288 -10.11 -4.64 3.98
N THR A 289 -10.32 -3.81 5.00
CA THR A 289 -11.52 -2.95 5.08
C THR A 289 -11.46 -1.91 3.98
N TRP A 290 -12.47 -1.87 3.11
CA TRP A 290 -12.60 -0.80 2.11
C TRP A 290 -12.76 0.55 2.81
N VAL A 291 -11.91 1.50 2.43
CA VAL A 291 -11.98 2.89 2.84
C VAL A 291 -12.60 3.68 1.68
N ALA A 292 -13.75 4.32 1.92
CA ALA A 292 -14.37 5.29 1.02
C ALA A 292 -14.30 6.68 1.63
#